data_AF-A0A7V9LEF4-F1
#
_entry.id   AF-A0A7V9LEF4-F1
#
_cell.length_a   1.000
_cell.length_b   1.000
_cell.length_c   1.000
_cell.angle_alpha   90.00
_cell.angle_beta   90.00
_cell.angle_gamma   90.00
#
_symmetry.space_group_name_H-M   'P 1'
#
loop_
_entity.id
_entity.type
_entity.pdbx_description
1 polymer ?
#
loop_
_entity_poly.entity_id
_entity_poly.type
_entity_poly.pdbx_seq_one_letter_code
_entity_poly.pdbx_strand_id
1 'polypeptide(L)'
;DYAFAVDPPARGLLAWSAKGALRGTIVKPGTPTKIVELGSGHTGVSCMTATHGWIASGDQFVSFDDTGATPRVLPGHELIGCDASAVLLRKAGQRYSVCTQSCRIVDLQAGTDALPALSGGQVIAVAASQRVLAVWREKATPLYFSLPSTMTPKLVHATAKVIDVIGETDQGLAIARVKL
;
A
#
# COMPACT_ATOMS: atom_id res chain seq x y z
N ASP A 1 -8.03 17.90 -8.44
CA ASP A 1 -7.73 16.47 -8.22
C ASP A 1 -8.27 16.02 -6.88
N TYR A 2 -8.66 14.74 -6.79
CA TYR A 2 -9.08 14.11 -5.54
C TYR A 2 -8.53 12.69 -5.46
N ALA A 3 -8.39 12.20 -4.23
CA ALA A 3 -8.01 10.83 -3.91
C ALA A 3 -8.90 10.32 -2.78
N PHE A 4 -9.23 9.03 -2.81
CA PHE A 4 -10.08 8.42 -1.79
C PHE A 4 -9.60 7.03 -1.42
N ALA A 5 -9.78 6.66 -0.16
CA ALA A 5 -9.52 5.32 0.34
C ALA A 5 -10.67 4.90 1.25
N VAL A 6 -10.92 3.60 1.34
CA VAL A 6 -11.95 3.03 2.21
C VAL A 6 -11.34 1.92 3.05
N ASP A 7 -11.76 1.85 4.30
CA ASP A 7 -11.36 0.82 5.25
C ASP A 7 -12.63 0.16 5.81
N PRO A 8 -12.82 -1.15 5.57
CA PRO A 8 -13.89 -1.91 6.18
C PRO A 8 -13.77 -1.92 7.72
N PRO A 9 -14.84 -1.62 8.49
CA PRO A 9 -16.23 -1.71 8.05
C PRO A 9 -16.90 -0.40 7.62
N ALA A 10 -16.32 0.80 7.85
CA ALA A 10 -17.10 2.02 7.60
C ALA A 10 -16.35 3.35 7.49
N ARG A 11 -15.02 3.36 7.45
CA ARG A 11 -14.29 4.63 7.31
C ARG A 11 -14.06 4.94 5.84
N GLY A 12 -14.19 6.21 5.51
CA GLY A 12 -13.83 6.74 4.22
C GLY A 12 -12.79 7.83 4.41
N LEU A 13 -11.86 7.92 3.48
CA LEU A 13 -10.92 9.00 3.37
C LEU A 13 -11.19 9.72 2.05
N LEU A 14 -11.25 11.04 2.10
CA LEU A 14 -11.26 11.90 0.92
C LEU A 14 -10.18 12.97 1.08
N ALA A 15 -9.34 13.12 0.07
CA ALA A 15 -8.42 14.25 -0.05
C ALA A 15 -8.65 14.95 -1.39
N TRP A 16 -8.48 16.27 -1.40
CA TRP A 16 -8.64 17.08 -2.60
C TRP A 16 -7.67 18.26 -2.57
N SER A 17 -7.28 18.70 -3.77
CA SER A 17 -6.51 19.93 -3.94
C SER A 17 -7.39 21.03 -4.51
N ALA A 18 -7.42 22.19 -3.85
CA ALA A 18 -8.17 23.37 -4.30
C ALA A 18 -7.32 24.63 -4.14
N LYS A 19 -7.11 25.36 -5.25
CA LYS A 19 -6.28 26.58 -5.28
C LYS A 19 -4.88 26.40 -4.66
N GLY A 20 -4.26 25.23 -4.90
CA GLY A 20 -2.93 24.88 -4.38
C GLY A 20 -2.88 24.37 -2.94
N ALA A 21 -3.98 24.44 -2.19
CA ALA A 21 -4.09 23.88 -0.85
C ALA A 21 -4.56 22.41 -0.93
N LEU A 22 -3.84 21.53 -0.23
CA LEU A 22 -4.18 20.13 -0.06
C LEU A 22 -4.97 19.96 1.23
N ARG A 23 -6.16 19.38 1.12
CA ARG A 23 -7.07 19.13 2.24
C ARG A 23 -7.49 17.68 2.28
N GLY A 24 -7.88 17.22 3.46
CA GLY A 24 -8.42 15.88 3.65
C GLY A 24 -9.45 15.80 4.76
N THR A 25 -10.20 14.70 4.74
CA THR A 25 -11.11 14.33 5.82
C THR A 25 -11.19 12.81 5.94
N ILE A 26 -11.39 12.34 7.17
CA ILE A 26 -11.76 10.95 7.45
C ILE A 26 -13.24 10.96 7.85
N VAL A 27 -14.07 10.40 6.98
CA VAL A 27 -15.50 10.22 7.21
C VAL A 27 -15.70 8.97 8.06
N LYS A 28 -16.40 9.14 9.19
CA LYS A 28 -16.77 8.08 10.13
C LYS A 28 -18.28 8.13 10.37
N PRO A 29 -18.99 6.99 10.45
CA PRO A 29 -20.42 7.00 10.75
C PRO A 29 -20.72 7.70 12.07
N GLY A 30 -21.76 8.52 12.10
CA GLY A 30 -22.20 9.21 13.32
C GLY A 30 -21.25 10.29 13.85
N THR A 31 -20.17 10.63 13.13
CA THR A 31 -19.22 11.68 13.53
C THR A 31 -19.29 12.85 12.53
N PRO A 32 -19.35 14.11 13.00
CA PRO A 32 -19.26 15.27 12.11
C PRO A 32 -17.96 15.25 11.30
N THR A 33 -18.07 15.54 10.01
CA THR A 33 -16.92 15.61 9.11
C THR A 33 -16.02 16.79 9.50
N LYS A 34 -14.75 16.50 9.80
CA LYS A 34 -13.73 17.51 10.05
C LYS A 34 -12.80 17.63 8.85
N ILE A 35 -12.61 18.85 8.35
CA ILE A 35 -11.61 19.14 7.31
C ILE A 35 -10.27 19.39 7.98
N VAL A 36 -9.23 18.74 7.48
CA VAL A 36 -7.84 18.88 7.92
C VAL A 36 -7.03 19.51 6.79
N GLU A 37 -6.28 20.55 7.12
CA GLU A 37 -5.29 21.14 6.20
C GLU A 37 -4.06 20.23 6.16
N LEU A 38 -3.75 19.70 4.97
CA LEU A 38 -2.65 18.74 4.76
C LEU A 38 -1.39 19.43 4.21
N GLY A 39 -1.49 20.70 3.84
CA GLY A 39 -0.41 21.51 3.29
C GLY A 39 -0.73 22.01 1.88
N SER A 40 0.26 22.00 1.00
CA SER A 40 0.13 22.36 -0.41
C SER A 40 0.46 21.15 -1.31
N GLY A 41 0.04 21.20 -2.57
CA GLY A 41 0.34 20.17 -3.56
C GLY A 41 -0.89 19.53 -4.21
N HIS A 42 -0.69 18.38 -4.85
CA HIS A 42 -1.70 17.66 -5.62
C HIS A 42 -2.05 16.33 -4.94
N THR A 43 -3.29 15.90 -5.02
CA THR A 43 -3.66 14.59 -4.51
C THR A 43 -3.12 13.49 -5.43
N GLY A 44 -2.29 12.60 -4.88
CA GLY A 44 -1.86 11.38 -5.55
C GLY A 44 -2.55 10.15 -4.98
N VAL A 45 -1.78 9.10 -4.71
CA VAL A 45 -2.29 7.87 -4.11
C VAL A 45 -2.73 8.15 -2.67
N SER A 46 -3.84 7.53 -2.27
CA SER A 46 -4.34 7.55 -0.91
C SER A 46 -4.46 6.15 -0.34
N CYS A 47 -4.34 6.05 0.97
CA CYS A 47 -4.47 4.82 1.71
C CYS A 47 -4.99 5.14 3.11
N MET A 48 -5.53 4.14 3.80
CA MET A 48 -6.00 4.29 5.18
C MET A 48 -5.53 3.11 6.03
N THR A 49 -4.84 3.42 7.13
CA THR A 49 -4.51 2.45 8.20
C THR A 49 -5.59 2.50 9.28
N ALA A 50 -5.52 1.64 10.29
CA ALA A 50 -6.46 1.62 11.42
C ALA A 50 -6.55 2.96 12.16
N THR A 51 -5.50 3.78 12.12
CA THR A 51 -5.42 5.02 12.91
C THR A 51 -5.36 6.29 12.07
N HIS A 52 -4.84 6.22 10.83
CA HIS A 52 -4.55 7.41 10.05
C HIS A 52 -4.95 7.26 8.58
N GLY A 53 -5.29 8.39 7.98
CA GLY A 53 -5.29 8.59 6.55
C GLY A 53 -3.90 8.92 6.03
N TRP A 54 -3.57 8.47 4.82
CA TRP A 54 -2.29 8.72 4.18
C TRP A 54 -2.49 9.20 2.75
N ILE A 55 -1.82 10.30 2.39
CA ILE A 55 -1.78 10.86 1.04
C ILE A 55 -0.34 10.99 0.57
N ALA A 56 -0.07 10.59 -0.67
CA ALA A 56 1.15 10.91 -1.39
C ALA A 56 0.91 12.05 -2.40
N SER A 57 1.85 13.00 -2.46
CA SER A 57 1.87 14.14 -3.40
C SER A 57 3.31 14.39 -3.83
N GLY A 58 3.77 13.76 -4.91
CA GLY A 58 5.17 13.82 -5.33
C GLY A 58 6.10 13.29 -4.23
N ASP A 59 7.05 14.11 -3.77
CA ASP A 59 8.00 13.77 -2.70
C ASP A 59 7.43 13.92 -1.27
N GLN A 60 6.19 14.42 -1.14
CA GLN A 60 5.53 14.63 0.14
C GLN A 60 4.54 13.50 0.44
N PHE A 61 4.58 13.02 1.68
CA PHE A 61 3.61 12.10 2.25
C PHE A 61 2.99 12.74 3.48
N VAL A 62 1.68 12.68 3.62
CA VAL A 62 0.99 13.26 4.77
C VAL A 62 0.17 12.16 5.43
N SER A 63 0.51 11.84 6.68
CA SER A 63 -0.37 11.09 7.57
C SER A 63 -1.25 12.07 8.33
N PHE A 64 -2.55 11.81 8.44
CA PHE A 64 -3.45 12.68 9.17
C PHE A 64 -4.59 11.90 9.84
N ASP A 65 -5.16 12.51 10.86
CA ASP A 65 -6.34 12.05 11.58
C ASP A 65 -7.16 13.27 12.08
N ASP A 66 -8.07 13.06 13.03
CA ASP A 66 -8.89 14.13 13.58
C ASP A 66 -8.08 15.15 14.42
N THR A 67 -6.86 14.80 14.84
CA THR A 67 -5.99 15.67 15.64
C THR A 67 -5.18 16.62 14.76
N GLY A 68 -4.84 16.20 13.53
CA GLY A 68 -4.15 17.06 12.57
C GLY A 68 -3.40 16.27 11.51
N ALA A 69 -2.55 16.97 10.76
CA ALA A 69 -1.68 16.41 9.73
C ALA A 69 -0.23 16.40 10.19
N THR A 70 0.48 15.31 9.88
CA THR A 70 1.93 15.18 10.06
C THR A 70 2.57 14.98 8.69
N PRO A 71 3.10 16.05 8.07
CA PRO A 71 3.80 15.95 6.79
C PRO A 71 5.15 15.25 6.97
N ARG A 72 5.52 14.46 5.96
CA ARG A 72 6.80 13.77 5.84
C ARG A 72 7.35 14.01 4.44
N VAL A 73 8.63 14.30 4.34
CA VAL A 73 9.32 14.44 3.05
C VAL A 73 10.16 13.19 2.86
N LEU A 74 9.81 12.38 1.86
CA LEU A 74 10.54 11.15 1.51
C LEU A 74 10.82 11.17 0.02
N PRO A 75 11.87 11.88 -0.43
CA PRO A 75 12.12 12.08 -1.85
C PRO A 75 12.30 10.76 -2.60
N GLY A 76 11.70 10.68 -3.78
CA GLY A 76 11.76 9.51 -4.66
C GLY A 76 11.10 8.25 -4.09
N HIS A 77 10.24 8.39 -3.09
CA HIS A 77 9.33 7.32 -2.68
C HIS A 77 7.99 7.46 -3.40
N GLU A 78 7.30 6.34 -3.55
CA GLU A 78 5.95 6.23 -4.08
C GLU A 78 5.09 5.45 -3.09
N LEU A 79 3.89 5.92 -2.77
CA LEU A 79 2.94 5.17 -1.95
C LEU A 79 2.30 4.07 -2.79
N ILE A 80 2.53 2.82 -2.40
CA ILE A 80 2.06 1.64 -3.14
C ILE A 80 0.79 1.06 -2.51
N GLY A 81 0.62 1.18 -1.19
CA GLY A 81 -0.55 0.68 -0.50
C GLY A 81 -0.37 0.68 1.01
N CYS A 82 -1.29 0.02 1.71
CA CYS A 82 -1.19 -0.18 3.16
C CYS A 82 -1.99 -1.36 3.65
N ASP A 83 -1.75 -1.71 4.92
CA ASP A 83 -2.64 -2.53 5.71
C ASP A 83 -3.13 -1.74 6.93
N ALA A 84 -3.87 -2.40 7.84
CA ALA A 84 -4.37 -1.76 9.04
C ALA A 84 -3.27 -1.19 9.96
N SER A 85 -2.03 -1.66 9.85
CA SER A 85 -0.94 -1.31 10.77
C SER A 85 0.02 -0.27 10.22
N ALA A 86 0.28 -0.26 8.90
CA ALA A 86 1.32 0.55 8.31
C ALA A 86 1.07 0.85 6.83
N VAL A 87 1.78 1.84 6.30
CA VAL A 87 1.83 2.12 4.86
C VAL A 87 3.12 1.65 4.22
N LEU A 88 3.00 1.26 2.95
CA LEU A 88 4.09 0.76 2.13
C LEU A 88 4.46 1.80 1.09
N LEU A 89 5.70 2.24 1.17
CA LEU A 89 6.31 3.08 0.17
C LEU A 89 7.38 2.30 -0.58
N ARG A 90 7.53 2.55 -1.87
CA ARG A 90 8.62 2.03 -2.69
C ARG A 90 9.57 3.16 -3.04
N LYS A 91 10.86 2.96 -2.79
CA LYS A 91 11.93 3.74 -3.41
C LYS A 91 12.46 2.93 -4.60
N ALA A 92 13.00 3.60 -5.62
CA ALA A 92 13.58 2.97 -6.81
C ALA A 92 14.28 1.62 -6.52
N GLY A 93 13.97 0.60 -7.31
CA GLY A 93 14.42 -0.78 -7.08
C GLY A 93 13.53 -1.54 -6.10
N GLN A 94 14.16 -2.34 -5.22
CA GLN A 94 13.51 -3.29 -4.30
C GLN A 94 13.63 -2.86 -2.83
N ARG A 95 13.73 -1.55 -2.64
CA ARG A 95 13.88 -0.91 -1.34
C ARG A 95 12.57 -0.28 -0.93
N TYR A 96 11.98 -0.84 0.11
CA TYR A 96 10.69 -0.42 0.63
C TYR A 96 10.86 0.37 1.91
N SER A 97 9.96 1.31 2.15
CA SER A 97 9.82 1.98 3.44
C SER A 97 8.46 1.62 4.03
N VAL A 98 8.46 1.05 5.23
CA VAL A 98 7.24 0.77 5.99
C VAL A 98 7.07 1.86 7.02
N CYS A 99 5.98 2.61 6.93
CA CYS A 99 5.77 3.79 7.76
C CYS A 99 4.54 3.64 8.67
N THR A 100 4.75 3.98 9.94
CA THR A 100 3.72 4.18 10.96
C THR A 100 3.87 5.61 11.50
N GLN A 101 4.27 5.79 12.76
CA GLN A 101 4.78 7.06 13.28
C GLN A 101 6.24 7.31 12.90
N SER A 102 6.98 6.24 12.62
CA SER A 102 8.33 6.27 12.07
C SER A 102 8.39 5.40 10.82
N CYS A 103 9.42 5.59 10.01
CA CYS A 103 9.65 4.78 8.81
C CYS A 103 10.87 3.90 9.02
N ARG A 104 10.75 2.63 8.65
CA ARG A 104 11.86 1.68 8.59
C ARG A 104 12.03 1.20 7.16
N ILE A 105 13.27 0.88 6.79
CA ILE A 105 13.62 0.42 5.46
C ILE A 105 13.64 -1.11 5.43
N VAL A 106 13.15 -1.70 4.35
CA VAL A 106 13.21 -3.13 4.05
C VAL A 106 13.78 -3.31 2.65
N ASP A 107 14.85 -4.08 2.56
CA ASP A 107 15.39 -4.55 1.29
C ASP A 107 14.98 -6.01 1.12
N LEU A 108 14.00 -6.27 0.24
CA LEU A 108 13.72 -7.62 -0.21
C LEU A 108 14.61 -7.85 -1.42
N GLN A 109 15.46 -8.88 -1.40
CA GLN A 109 16.24 -9.31 -2.58
C GLN A 109 15.32 -10.02 -3.60
N ALA A 110 14.17 -9.41 -3.89
CA ALA A 110 13.19 -9.87 -4.85
C ALA A 110 13.58 -9.38 -6.26
N GLY A 111 13.05 -10.03 -7.29
CA GLY A 111 13.22 -9.58 -8.67
C GLY A 111 12.60 -8.20 -8.90
N THR A 112 13.06 -7.46 -9.91
CA THR A 112 12.56 -6.10 -10.22
C THR A 112 11.08 -6.05 -10.56
N ASP A 113 10.52 -7.19 -10.98
CA ASP A 113 9.14 -7.43 -11.35
C ASP A 113 8.24 -7.84 -10.17
N ALA A 114 8.80 -7.99 -8.97
CA ALA A 114 8.02 -8.41 -7.81
C ALA A 114 7.01 -7.33 -7.37
N LEU A 115 5.77 -7.76 -7.19
CA LEU A 115 4.67 -6.95 -6.67
C LEU A 115 4.69 -6.97 -5.14
N PRO A 116 4.80 -5.81 -4.48
CA PRO A 116 4.90 -5.73 -3.05
C PRO A 116 3.52 -5.57 -2.38
N ALA A 117 3.39 -6.03 -1.14
CA ALA A 117 2.23 -5.86 -0.27
C ALA A 117 2.66 -5.77 1.20
N LEU A 118 1.74 -5.32 2.07
CA LEU A 118 1.90 -5.40 3.52
C LEU A 118 0.98 -6.47 4.10
N SER A 119 1.47 -7.16 5.11
CA SER A 119 0.69 -8.05 5.97
C SER A 119 1.20 -7.98 7.39
N GLY A 120 0.35 -7.52 8.31
CA GLY A 120 0.71 -7.36 9.72
C GLY A 120 1.92 -6.44 9.90
N GLY A 121 2.06 -5.43 9.04
CA GLY A 121 3.17 -4.49 9.07
C GLY A 121 4.49 -5.05 8.55
N GLN A 122 4.51 -6.23 7.92
CA GLN A 122 5.67 -6.82 7.26
C GLN A 122 5.56 -6.72 5.74
N VAL A 123 6.67 -6.46 5.07
CA VAL A 123 6.71 -6.42 3.60
C VAL A 123 6.73 -7.85 3.06
N ILE A 124 5.85 -8.08 2.10
CA ILE A 124 5.82 -9.28 1.26
C ILE A 124 6.02 -8.81 -0.17
N ALA A 125 6.79 -9.55 -0.96
CA ALA A 125 6.86 -9.34 -2.40
C ALA A 125 6.59 -10.66 -3.12
N VAL A 126 5.94 -10.58 -4.27
CA VAL A 126 5.55 -11.76 -5.05
C VAL A 126 5.88 -11.54 -6.52
N ALA A 127 6.51 -12.53 -7.13
CA ALA A 127 6.73 -12.58 -8.57
C ALA A 127 6.35 -13.98 -9.06
N ALA A 128 6.03 -14.10 -10.35
CA ALA A 128 5.84 -15.38 -10.97
C ALA A 128 6.72 -15.48 -12.22
N SER A 129 7.30 -16.65 -12.42
CA SER A 129 8.03 -16.97 -13.64
C SER A 129 7.64 -18.37 -14.08
N GLN A 130 7.16 -18.45 -15.32
CA GLN A 130 6.53 -19.66 -15.85
C GLN A 130 5.44 -20.15 -14.87
N ARG A 131 5.53 -21.41 -14.43
CA ARG A 131 4.58 -22.05 -13.50
C ARG A 131 5.06 -22.03 -12.05
N VAL A 132 5.90 -21.06 -11.67
CA VAL A 132 6.40 -20.92 -10.30
C VAL A 132 6.06 -19.55 -9.76
N LEU A 133 5.41 -19.53 -8.60
CA LEU A 133 5.19 -18.34 -7.79
C LEU A 133 6.26 -18.26 -6.71
N ALA A 134 7.03 -17.18 -6.69
CA ALA A 134 8.03 -16.89 -5.67
C ALA A 134 7.50 -15.84 -4.69
N VAL A 135 7.62 -16.10 -3.40
CA VAL A 135 7.15 -15.24 -2.31
C VAL A 135 8.32 -14.90 -1.40
N TRP A 136 8.67 -13.61 -1.34
CA TRP A 136 9.65 -13.06 -0.40
C TRP A 136 8.91 -12.44 0.77
N ARG A 137 9.40 -12.68 1.99
CA ARG A 137 8.89 -12.08 3.21
C ARG A 137 10.04 -11.46 3.97
N GLU A 138 9.76 -10.34 4.64
CA GLU A 138 10.74 -9.69 5.51
C GLU A 138 11.34 -10.70 6.52
N LYS A 139 12.67 -10.79 6.56
CA LYS A 139 13.45 -11.65 7.49
C LYS A 139 13.13 -13.14 7.40
N ALA A 140 12.62 -13.63 6.27
CA ALA A 140 12.37 -15.05 6.05
C ALA A 140 12.99 -15.54 4.74
N THR A 141 13.21 -16.86 4.67
CA THR A 141 13.61 -17.52 3.42
C THR A 141 12.48 -17.42 2.38
N PRO A 142 12.80 -17.16 1.09
CA PRO A 142 11.81 -17.18 0.03
C PRO A 142 11.10 -18.53 -0.07
N LEU A 143 9.81 -18.48 -0.36
CA LEU A 143 8.99 -19.66 -0.62
C LEU A 143 8.67 -19.74 -2.12
N TYR A 144 8.58 -20.96 -2.64
CA TYR A 144 8.27 -21.23 -4.03
C TYR A 144 7.11 -22.20 -4.12
N PHE A 145 6.13 -21.88 -4.96
CA PHE A 145 4.93 -22.67 -5.17
C PHE A 145 4.76 -22.97 -6.66
N SER A 146 4.37 -24.20 -6.99
CA SER A 146 3.98 -24.54 -8.36
C SER A 146 2.58 -24.01 -8.66
N LEU A 147 2.39 -23.57 -9.90
CA LEU A 147 1.11 -23.13 -10.45
C LEU A 147 0.66 -24.12 -11.53
N PRO A 148 -0.66 -24.34 -11.69
CA PRO A 148 -1.18 -25.21 -12.75
C PRO A 148 -0.93 -24.64 -14.15
N SER A 149 -0.84 -23.32 -14.29
CA SER A 149 -0.58 -22.59 -15.53
C SER A 149 0.38 -21.42 -15.28
N THR A 150 0.90 -20.85 -16.37
CA THR A 150 1.72 -19.63 -16.29
C THR A 150 0.84 -18.45 -15.89
N MET A 151 1.36 -17.59 -15.01
CA MET A 151 0.63 -16.45 -14.49
C MET A 151 1.50 -15.20 -14.50
N THR A 152 0.94 -14.06 -14.92
CA THR A 152 1.54 -12.73 -14.79
C THR A 152 0.84 -11.96 -13.68
N PRO A 153 1.46 -11.79 -12.50
CA PRO A 153 0.88 -11.06 -11.39
C PRO A 153 0.53 -9.62 -11.76
N LYS A 154 -0.61 -9.13 -11.29
CA LYS A 154 -1.08 -7.75 -11.46
C LYS A 154 -1.36 -7.06 -10.13
N LEU A 155 -1.82 -7.82 -9.14
CA LEU A 155 -2.11 -7.32 -7.80
C LEU A 155 -1.75 -8.38 -6.77
N VAL A 156 -1.28 -7.93 -5.61
CA VAL A 156 -1.07 -8.77 -4.44
C VAL A 156 -1.87 -8.18 -3.29
N HIS A 157 -2.73 -9.00 -2.70
CA HIS A 157 -3.37 -8.70 -1.42
C HIS A 157 -2.85 -9.69 -0.38
N ALA A 158 -2.45 -9.20 0.78
CA ALA A 158 -1.91 -10.05 1.83
C ALA A 158 -2.60 -9.77 3.18
N THR A 159 -2.84 -10.85 3.90
CA THR A 159 -3.34 -10.87 5.27
C THR A 159 -2.39 -11.70 6.13
N ALA A 160 -2.61 -11.72 7.45
CA ALA A 160 -1.78 -12.51 8.36
C ALA A 160 -1.77 -14.03 8.05
N LYS A 161 -2.74 -14.54 7.27
CA LYS A 161 -2.90 -15.98 7.00
C LYS A 161 -2.84 -16.35 5.53
N VAL A 162 -3.02 -15.38 4.64
CA VAL A 162 -3.25 -15.63 3.22
C VAL A 162 -2.59 -14.54 2.38
N ILE A 163 -1.94 -14.95 1.30
CA ILE A 163 -1.55 -14.08 0.20
C ILE A 163 -2.41 -14.46 -1.02
N ASP A 164 -3.19 -13.51 -1.51
CA ASP A 164 -3.92 -13.61 -2.75
C ASP A 164 -3.17 -12.84 -3.84
N VAL A 165 -2.77 -13.55 -4.88
CA VAL A 165 -2.15 -12.97 -6.07
C VAL A 165 -3.20 -13.00 -7.16
N ILE A 166 -3.53 -11.83 -7.71
CA ILE A 166 -4.42 -11.70 -8.86
C ILE A 166 -3.56 -11.46 -10.08
N GLY A 167 -3.79 -12.20 -11.15
CA GLY A 167 -2.97 -12.11 -12.35
C GLY A 167 -3.65 -12.66 -13.58
N GLU A 168 -2.99 -12.47 -14.71
CA GLU A 168 -3.43 -12.95 -16.02
C GLU A 168 -2.79 -14.30 -16.33
N THR A 169 -3.56 -15.19 -16.95
CA THR A 169 -3.16 -16.48 -17.50
C THR A 169 -3.57 -16.54 -18.97
N ASP A 170 -3.20 -17.61 -19.66
CA ASP A 170 -3.69 -17.91 -21.01
C ASP A 170 -5.22 -18.11 -21.08
N GLN A 171 -5.86 -18.43 -19.97
CA GLN A 171 -7.31 -18.62 -19.87
C GLN A 171 -8.07 -17.39 -19.32
N GLY A 172 -7.37 -16.29 -19.02
CA GLY A 172 -7.95 -15.07 -18.44
C GLY A 172 -7.44 -14.79 -17.03
N LEU A 173 -8.26 -14.12 -16.21
CA LEU A 173 -7.88 -13.74 -14.84
C LEU A 173 -7.94 -14.94 -13.89
N ALA A 174 -6.91 -15.09 -13.07
CA ALA A 174 -6.83 -16.12 -12.04
C ALA A 174 -6.39 -15.53 -10.69
N ILE A 175 -6.72 -16.24 -9.61
CA ILE A 175 -6.27 -15.93 -8.25
C ILE A 175 -5.46 -17.11 -7.73
N ALA A 176 -4.17 -16.89 -7.46
CA ALA A 176 -3.34 -17.84 -6.75
C ALA A 176 -3.37 -17.50 -5.25
N ARG A 177 -3.93 -18.41 -4.44
CA ARG A 177 -4.04 -18.25 -2.99
C ARG A 177 -3.01 -19.09 -2.26
N VAL A 178 -2.09 -18.42 -1.57
CA VAL A 178 -1.05 -19.04 -0.73
C VAL A 178 -1.45 -18.93 0.74
N LYS A 179 -1.43 -20.04 1.48
CA LYS A 179 -1.59 -20.03 2.94
C LYS A 179 -0.23 -19.87 3.60
N LEU A 180 -0.15 -18.96 4.58
CA LEU A 180 1.06 -18.65 5.34
C LEU A 180 1.20 -19.50 6.61
#